data_AF-A0A835ETY1-F1
#
_entry.id   AF-A0A835ETY1-F1
#
_cell.length_a   1.000
_cell.length_b   1.000
_cell.length_c   1.000
_cell.angle_alpha   90.00
_cell.angle_beta   90.00
_cell.angle_gamma   90.00
#
_symmetry.space_group_name_H-M   'P 1'
#
loop_
_entity.id
_entity.type
_entity.pdbx_description
1 polymer ?
#
loop_
_entity_poly.entity_id
_entity_poly.type
_entity_poly.pdbx_seq_one_letter_code
_entity_poly.pdbx_strand_id
1 'polypeptide(L)'
;MPELGGSKCSCFTESSEANNETSRKSSCRKNSNDNHIYCPTARDVRDGDLDHFQEHWSKGQPVIVRDVLALSSGLSWEPLVMWRALREPRDKKEHERFSVMAVESLMLREVDVNICTFFQGYTRGTVDPEGLPVLLKLKDWPQHSSFDDRLPRHGAEFMSMLPYREYTDPKSGPLNLAVKLPKDVKKPDLGPKAYIAYGVAQELGIGDSVTKIHCDTCDAINILTHSSELKLRAKRIEAIEKKKESLNKMLENRILQASQTDPDGHVLTAPNESTKVARPQGFKSVSSTKQPVQDVVPDELEGKSERTGQARSKKNKVEENQPEGGALWDIFRREDVRKLQQYLKKHAGEFRDCNYEPVNQVDHPIHDNCFYLTKEHKRKLKEECGIEPWTFEQKLGEAIFIPAGCPHQVRNLKSCVKVALDFVSPENMRECVRLTEEFRLLPKGHRANEDKLEVCKTFVHTLLL
;
A
#
# COMPACT_ATOMS: atom_id res chain seq x y z
N MET A 1 23.29 -31.34 15.50
CA MET A 1 23.79 -30.21 14.69
C MET A 1 24.08 -29.08 15.66
N PRO A 2 25.31 -28.56 15.75
CA PRO A 2 25.61 -27.45 16.64
C PRO A 2 24.88 -26.19 16.15
N GLU A 3 24.36 -25.41 17.10
CA GLU A 3 23.74 -24.11 16.86
C GLU A 3 24.76 -23.19 16.18
N LEU A 4 24.51 -22.83 14.91
CA LEU A 4 25.22 -21.72 14.28
C LEU A 4 24.74 -20.43 14.97
N GLY A 5 25.58 -19.89 15.85
CA GLY A 5 25.47 -18.50 16.28
C GLY A 5 25.42 -17.61 15.05
N GLY A 6 24.33 -16.86 14.87
CA GLY A 6 24.11 -16.04 13.68
C GLY A 6 25.23 -15.03 13.52
N SER A 7 26.01 -15.14 12.43
CA SER A 7 26.95 -14.11 12.03
C SER A 7 26.18 -12.82 11.76
N LYS A 8 26.57 -11.72 12.40
CA LYS A 8 26.04 -10.39 12.08
C LYS A 8 26.55 -9.99 10.69
N CYS A 9 25.65 -9.54 9.83
CA CYS A 9 26.01 -8.98 8.52
C CYS A 9 27.01 -7.82 8.70
N SER A 10 27.99 -7.72 7.81
CA SER A 10 29.01 -6.65 7.82
C SER A 10 28.42 -5.24 7.61
N CYS A 11 27.15 -5.12 7.21
CA CYS A 11 26.38 -3.87 7.23
C CYS A 11 26.27 -3.23 8.62
N PHE A 12 26.47 -4.01 9.69
CA PHE A 12 26.35 -3.57 11.08
C PHE A 12 27.69 -3.73 11.79
N THR A 13 28.38 -2.61 12.06
CA THR A 13 29.65 -2.66 12.80
C THR A 13 29.41 -3.07 14.27
N GLU A 14 30.42 -3.67 14.92
CA GLU A 14 30.35 -4.20 16.29
C GLU A 14 29.95 -3.14 17.35
N SER A 15 30.04 -1.85 17.01
CA SER A 15 29.67 -0.71 17.85
C SER A 15 28.22 -0.24 17.66
N SER A 16 27.25 -1.07 17.25
CA SER A 16 25.82 -0.69 17.15
C SER A 16 25.49 0.55 16.28
N GLU A 17 26.48 1.10 15.59
CA GLU A 17 26.35 2.16 14.60
C GLU A 17 26.38 1.49 13.23
N ALA A 18 25.20 1.45 12.61
CA ALA A 18 25.04 0.91 11.28
C ALA A 18 25.92 1.72 10.31
N ASN A 19 26.47 1.09 9.27
CA ASN A 19 27.15 1.86 8.23
C ASN A 19 26.09 2.74 7.55
N ASN A 20 26.11 4.05 7.82
CA ASN A 20 25.02 4.98 7.47
C ASN A 20 24.77 5.06 5.95
N GLU A 21 25.68 4.54 5.13
CA GLU A 21 25.56 4.58 3.68
C GLU A 21 24.66 3.48 3.10
N THR A 22 24.62 2.27 3.70
CA THR A 22 23.89 1.11 3.15
C THR A 22 22.86 0.54 4.12
N SER A 23 22.48 1.30 5.16
CA SER A 23 21.47 0.88 6.13
C SER A 23 20.51 2.03 6.47
N ARG A 24 19.26 1.69 6.78
CA ARG A 24 18.23 2.64 7.19
C ARG A 24 17.57 2.18 8.47
N LYS A 25 17.67 2.98 9.54
CA LYS A 25 16.93 2.71 10.78
C LYS A 25 15.43 2.84 10.50
N SER A 26 14.66 1.80 10.82
CA SER A 26 13.22 1.77 10.55
C SER A 26 12.39 1.23 11.72
N SER A 27 13.03 0.86 12.83
CA SER A 27 12.32 0.35 14.03
C SER A 27 13.20 0.49 15.28
N CYS A 28 12.61 0.32 16.46
CA CYS A 28 13.27 0.47 17.76
C CYS A 28 12.85 -0.64 18.74
N ARG A 29 13.13 -1.90 18.38
CA ARG A 29 12.90 -3.09 19.21
C ARG A 29 14.06 -3.33 20.17
N LYS A 30 13.75 -3.69 21.41
CA LYS A 30 14.76 -4.07 22.42
C LYS A 30 15.40 -5.40 22.02
N ASN A 31 16.71 -5.50 22.15
CA ASN A 31 17.50 -6.72 21.92
C ASN A 31 17.31 -7.33 20.51
N SER A 32 17.05 -6.51 19.50
CA SER A 32 16.92 -6.97 18.11
C SER A 32 18.01 -6.42 17.21
N ASN A 33 18.51 -7.27 16.32
CA ASN A 33 19.50 -6.91 15.30
C ASN A 33 18.84 -6.52 13.96
N ASP A 34 17.50 -6.58 13.87
CA ASP A 34 16.73 -6.27 12.65
C ASP A 34 16.20 -4.83 12.61
N ASN A 35 16.68 -3.94 13.49
CA ASN A 35 16.13 -2.59 13.60
C ASN A 35 16.39 -1.70 12.36
N HIS A 36 17.34 -2.10 11.53
CA HIS A 36 17.78 -1.41 10.34
C HIS A 36 17.51 -2.29 9.10
N ILE A 37 17.00 -1.66 8.05
CA ILE A 37 16.83 -2.26 6.74
C ILE A 37 18.12 -2.07 5.93
N TYR A 38 18.57 -3.11 5.23
CA TYR A 38 19.61 -3.00 4.22
C TYR A 38 19.14 -2.11 3.07
N CYS A 39 19.92 -1.07 2.79
CA CYS A 39 19.51 0.08 1.99
C CYS A 39 20.59 0.51 0.95
N PRO A 40 21.06 -0.38 0.06
CA PRO A 40 22.10 -0.05 -0.93
C PRO A 40 21.59 0.92 -2.01
N THR A 41 22.52 1.49 -2.78
CA THR A 41 22.20 2.21 -4.02
C THR A 41 22.12 1.23 -5.20
N ALA A 42 21.45 1.64 -6.27
CA ALA A 42 21.44 0.91 -7.54
C ALA A 42 22.85 0.72 -8.14
N ARG A 43 23.82 1.56 -7.75
CA ARG A 43 25.23 1.38 -8.13
C ARG A 43 25.86 0.21 -7.40
N ASP A 44 25.71 0.16 -6.08
CA ASP A 44 26.27 -0.91 -5.24
C ASP A 44 25.76 -2.29 -5.69
N VAL A 45 24.47 -2.38 -6.05
CA VAL A 45 23.86 -3.60 -6.59
C VAL A 45 24.53 -4.08 -7.89
N ARG A 46 24.91 -3.17 -8.79
CA ARG A 46 25.60 -3.56 -10.03
C ARG A 46 27.04 -4.01 -9.80
N ASP A 47 27.66 -3.54 -8.73
CA ASP A 47 29.06 -3.77 -8.42
C ASP A 47 29.28 -5.09 -7.62
N GLY A 48 28.21 -5.84 -7.27
CA GLY A 48 28.31 -7.23 -6.79
C GLY A 48 27.63 -7.58 -5.46
N ASP A 49 26.69 -6.77 -4.96
CA ASP A 49 26.08 -6.89 -3.62
C ASP A 49 25.00 -8.00 -3.44
N LEU A 50 25.06 -9.08 -4.23
CA LEU A 50 24.02 -10.14 -4.19
C LEU A 50 24.01 -10.92 -2.86
N ASP A 51 25.18 -11.23 -2.30
CA ASP A 51 25.31 -12.01 -1.06
C ASP A 51 24.64 -11.31 0.13
N HIS A 52 24.79 -9.98 0.22
CA HIS A 52 24.16 -9.17 1.25
C HIS A 52 22.63 -9.17 1.10
N PHE A 53 22.14 -9.03 -0.14
CA PHE A 53 20.71 -9.18 -0.41
C PHE A 53 20.20 -10.54 0.06
N GLN A 54 20.87 -11.64 -0.31
CA GLN A 54 20.47 -13.00 0.07
C GLN A 54 20.49 -13.23 1.59
N GLU A 55 21.46 -12.65 2.30
CA GLU A 55 21.53 -12.76 3.76
C GLU A 55 20.31 -12.13 4.44
N HIS A 56 19.88 -10.95 3.98
CA HIS A 56 18.68 -10.28 4.48
C HIS A 56 17.39 -10.96 4.00
N TRP A 57 17.35 -11.36 2.73
CA TRP A 57 16.19 -11.94 2.08
C TRP A 57 15.80 -13.29 2.66
N SER A 58 16.79 -14.15 2.94
CA SER A 58 16.59 -15.45 3.60
C SER A 58 16.03 -15.34 5.03
N LYS A 59 16.21 -14.19 5.69
CA LYS A 59 15.65 -13.87 7.01
C LYS A 59 14.24 -13.27 6.93
N GLY A 60 13.69 -13.08 5.72
CA GLY A 60 12.40 -12.43 5.52
C GLY A 60 12.41 -10.93 5.85
N GLN A 61 13.55 -10.28 5.70
CA GLN A 61 13.71 -8.84 5.95
C GLN A 61 13.49 -8.05 4.65
N PRO A 62 12.78 -6.91 4.68
CA PRO A 62 12.67 -6.05 3.51
C PRO A 62 14.02 -5.42 3.15
N VAL A 63 14.17 -5.03 1.88
CA VAL A 63 15.36 -4.36 1.35
C VAL A 63 14.93 -3.10 0.59
N ILE A 64 15.71 -2.03 0.67
CA ILE A 64 15.45 -0.77 -0.06
C ILE A 64 16.61 -0.48 -1.00
N VAL A 65 16.38 -0.50 -2.31
CA VAL A 65 17.41 -0.07 -3.27
C VAL A 65 17.13 1.37 -3.68
N ARG A 66 18.10 2.25 -3.43
CA ARG A 66 18.02 3.69 -3.74
C ARG A 66 18.45 3.98 -5.17
N ASP A 67 18.03 5.12 -5.69
CA ASP A 67 18.49 5.70 -6.96
C ASP A 67 18.26 4.82 -8.21
N VAL A 68 17.21 3.98 -8.21
CA VAL A 68 16.93 3.07 -9.35
C VAL A 68 16.45 3.81 -10.60
N LEU A 69 15.91 5.02 -10.46
CA LEU A 69 15.56 5.86 -11.62
C LEU A 69 16.79 6.27 -12.43
N ALA A 70 17.98 6.30 -11.84
CA ALA A 70 19.22 6.59 -12.56
C ALA A 70 19.62 5.48 -13.56
N LEU A 71 18.97 4.32 -13.49
CA LEU A 71 19.13 3.20 -14.45
C LEU A 71 18.29 3.37 -15.72
N SER A 72 17.31 4.27 -15.69
CA SER A 72 16.29 4.42 -16.73
C SER A 72 16.73 5.40 -17.82
N SER A 73 16.00 5.45 -18.94
CA SER A 73 16.28 6.39 -20.04
C SER A 73 15.76 7.82 -19.79
N GLY A 74 15.10 8.06 -18.65
CA GLY A 74 14.52 9.35 -18.26
C GLY A 74 13.10 9.58 -18.77
N LEU A 75 12.36 8.52 -19.11
CA LEU A 75 10.96 8.64 -19.54
C LEU A 75 10.10 9.18 -18.39
N SER A 76 9.24 10.16 -18.68
CA SER A 76 8.37 10.74 -17.65
C SER A 76 7.26 9.76 -17.22
N TRP A 77 7.14 9.63 -15.89
CA TRP A 77 6.11 8.88 -15.17
C TRP A 77 4.98 9.77 -14.67
N GLU A 78 4.92 11.03 -15.11
CA GLU A 78 3.80 11.91 -14.78
C GLU A 78 2.49 11.32 -15.33
N PRO A 79 1.40 11.24 -14.55
CA PRO A 79 0.19 10.53 -14.96
C PRO A 79 -0.42 10.99 -16.30
N LEU A 80 -0.42 12.30 -16.58
CA LEU A 80 -0.90 12.82 -17.87
C LEU A 80 0.03 12.45 -19.05
N VAL A 81 1.33 12.27 -18.81
CA VAL A 81 2.26 11.80 -19.84
C VAL A 81 2.05 10.31 -20.09
N MET A 82 1.89 9.51 -19.03
CA MET A 82 1.55 8.09 -19.14
C MET A 82 0.24 7.89 -19.90
N TRP A 83 -0.77 8.71 -19.61
CA TRP A 83 -2.05 8.70 -20.33
C TRP A 83 -1.88 8.94 -21.83
N ARG A 84 -1.13 9.99 -22.21
CA ARG A 84 -0.87 10.30 -23.62
C ARG A 84 -0.11 9.20 -24.35
N ALA A 85 0.70 8.43 -23.61
CA ALA A 85 1.44 7.29 -24.15
C ALA A 85 0.59 6.01 -24.24
N LEU A 86 -0.58 5.97 -23.58
CA LEU A 86 -1.44 4.80 -23.53
C LEU A 86 -2.01 4.49 -24.91
N ARG A 87 -1.73 3.29 -25.42
CA ARG A 87 -2.33 2.81 -26.67
C ARG A 87 -3.81 2.50 -26.45
N GLU A 88 -4.69 3.05 -27.27
CA GLU A 88 -6.13 2.76 -27.18
C GLU A 88 -6.48 1.47 -27.93
N PRO A 89 -7.41 0.65 -27.39
CA PRO A 89 -8.06 -0.41 -28.17
C PRO A 89 -8.85 0.21 -29.33
N ARG A 90 -8.79 -0.38 -30.52
CA ARG A 90 -9.38 0.19 -31.76
C ARG A 90 -10.92 0.29 -31.72
N ASP A 91 -11.59 -0.46 -30.83
CA ASP A 91 -13.03 -0.71 -30.91
C ASP A 91 -13.87 -0.07 -29.76
N LYS A 92 -13.29 0.79 -28.91
CA LYS A 92 -14.04 1.41 -27.79
C LYS A 92 -14.76 2.71 -28.20
N LYS A 93 -15.99 2.88 -27.68
CA LYS A 93 -16.76 4.14 -27.78
C LYS A 93 -16.07 5.24 -26.97
N GLU A 94 -16.23 6.50 -27.38
CA GLU A 94 -15.52 7.66 -26.81
C GLU A 94 -15.66 7.77 -25.28
N HIS A 95 -16.86 7.59 -24.73
CA HIS A 95 -17.08 7.65 -23.27
C HIS A 95 -16.33 6.56 -22.48
N GLU A 96 -16.23 5.34 -23.04
CA GLU A 96 -15.49 4.21 -22.44
C GLU A 96 -13.97 4.37 -22.53
N ARG A 97 -13.48 5.33 -23.33
CA ARG A 97 -12.05 5.63 -23.43
C ARG A 97 -11.57 6.44 -22.25
N PHE A 98 -12.39 7.37 -21.78
CA PHE A 98 -12.01 8.29 -20.71
C PHE A 98 -12.49 7.87 -19.33
N SER A 99 -13.33 6.83 -19.21
CA SER A 99 -13.77 6.31 -17.92
C SER A 99 -12.74 5.33 -17.33
N VAL A 100 -12.45 5.48 -16.04
CA VAL A 100 -11.69 4.52 -15.24
C VAL A 100 -12.37 4.27 -13.91
N MET A 101 -12.32 3.02 -13.45
CA MET A 101 -12.78 2.64 -12.12
C MET A 101 -11.69 2.96 -11.10
N ALA A 102 -11.83 4.07 -10.39
CA ALA A 102 -10.98 4.43 -9.27
C ALA A 102 -11.58 3.91 -7.95
N VAL A 103 -10.79 3.90 -6.89
CA VAL A 103 -11.23 3.59 -5.53
C VAL A 103 -11.03 4.82 -4.67
N GLU A 104 -12.07 5.24 -3.96
CA GLU A 104 -11.95 6.24 -2.90
C GLU A 104 -11.28 5.58 -1.69
N SER A 105 -10.18 6.16 -1.21
CA SER A 105 -9.25 5.46 -0.31
C SER A 105 -9.80 5.28 1.10
N LEU A 106 -10.64 6.21 1.56
CA LEU A 106 -11.17 6.19 2.92
C LEU A 106 -12.29 5.15 3.08
N MET A 107 -13.23 5.17 2.14
CA MET A 107 -14.43 4.31 2.11
C MET A 107 -14.20 3.04 1.31
N LEU A 108 -13.09 2.90 0.59
CA LEU A 108 -12.81 1.77 -0.31
C LEU A 108 -13.93 1.51 -1.33
N ARG A 109 -14.67 2.55 -1.71
CA ARG A 109 -15.75 2.47 -2.70
C ARG A 109 -15.19 2.67 -4.09
N GLU A 110 -15.61 1.83 -5.01
CA GLU A 110 -15.33 2.02 -6.43
C GLU A 110 -16.14 3.18 -6.98
N VAL A 111 -15.49 4.02 -7.76
CA VAL A 111 -16.06 5.21 -8.38
C VAL A 111 -15.63 5.26 -9.84
N ASP A 112 -16.60 5.43 -10.73
CA ASP A 112 -16.34 5.70 -12.14
C ASP A 112 -15.97 7.18 -12.30
N VAL A 113 -14.77 7.44 -12.81
CA VAL A 113 -14.22 8.79 -12.93
C VAL A 113 -13.62 8.98 -14.31
N ASN A 114 -13.79 10.19 -14.86
CA ASN A 114 -13.05 10.58 -16.05
C ASN A 114 -11.54 10.64 -15.74
N ILE A 115 -10.72 9.94 -16.51
CA ILE A 115 -9.28 9.80 -16.29
C ILE A 115 -8.55 11.16 -16.31
N CYS A 116 -8.97 12.11 -17.14
CA CYS A 116 -8.40 13.45 -17.14
C CYS A 116 -8.74 14.19 -15.84
N THR A 117 -9.98 14.08 -15.36
CA THR A 117 -10.39 14.62 -14.05
C THR A 117 -9.61 13.99 -12.91
N PHE A 118 -9.40 12.67 -12.94
CA PHE A 118 -8.58 11.96 -11.97
C PHE A 118 -7.13 12.50 -11.97
N PHE A 119 -6.49 12.65 -13.13
CA PHE A 119 -5.12 13.18 -13.17
C PHE A 119 -5.01 14.67 -12.83
N GLN A 120 -6.04 15.47 -13.10
CA GLN A 120 -6.10 16.85 -12.62
C GLN A 120 -6.20 16.89 -11.09
N GLY A 121 -7.06 16.05 -10.50
CA GLY A 121 -7.21 15.92 -9.05
C GLY A 121 -5.95 15.42 -8.37
N TYR A 122 -5.22 14.49 -8.99
CA TYR A 122 -3.91 14.00 -8.52
C TYR A 122 -2.92 15.15 -8.24
N THR A 123 -2.86 16.14 -9.15
CA THR A 123 -1.88 17.24 -9.08
C THR A 123 -2.41 18.45 -8.32
N ARG A 124 -3.70 18.80 -8.51
CA ARG A 124 -4.29 20.03 -7.95
C ARG A 124 -4.97 19.80 -6.61
N GLY A 125 -5.23 18.55 -6.24
CA GLY A 125 -6.08 18.22 -5.13
C GLY A 125 -7.56 18.30 -5.49
N THR A 126 -8.33 17.55 -4.73
CA THR A 126 -9.77 17.44 -4.87
C THR A 126 -10.37 17.45 -3.49
N VAL A 127 -11.51 18.12 -3.31
CA VAL A 127 -12.20 18.18 -2.01
C VAL A 127 -13.66 17.80 -2.13
N ASP A 128 -14.21 17.32 -1.02
CA ASP A 128 -15.64 17.11 -0.83
C ASP A 128 -16.34 18.43 -0.43
N PRO A 129 -17.69 18.45 -0.34
CA PRO A 129 -18.45 19.63 0.07
C PRO A 129 -18.07 20.17 1.46
N GLU A 130 -17.59 19.31 2.35
CA GLU A 130 -17.09 19.66 3.68
C GLU A 130 -15.67 20.25 3.66
N GLY A 131 -15.02 20.28 2.49
CA GLY A 131 -13.69 20.82 2.29
C GLY A 131 -12.55 19.87 2.68
N LEU A 132 -12.86 18.59 2.92
CA LEU A 132 -11.88 17.53 3.20
C LEU A 132 -11.28 17.01 1.88
N PRO A 133 -9.98 16.63 1.87
CA PRO A 133 -9.37 16.02 0.69
C PRO A 133 -10.04 14.70 0.31
N VAL A 134 -10.43 14.57 -0.95
CA VAL A 134 -10.85 13.29 -1.55
C VAL A 134 -9.61 12.58 -2.07
N LEU A 135 -9.36 11.35 -1.63
CA LEU A 135 -8.16 10.59 -1.97
C LEU A 135 -8.51 9.41 -2.88
N LEU A 136 -8.30 9.56 -4.19
CA LEU A 136 -8.58 8.51 -5.16
C LEU A 136 -7.32 7.68 -5.49
N LYS A 137 -7.53 6.41 -5.85
CA LYS A 137 -6.48 5.53 -6.38
C LYS A 137 -6.95 4.71 -7.57
N LEU A 138 -6.06 4.55 -8.54
CA LEU A 138 -6.13 3.55 -9.60
C LEU A 138 -5.20 2.40 -9.22
N LYS A 139 -5.75 1.20 -9.16
CA LYS A 139 -5.00 -0.05 -8.96
C LYS A 139 -4.82 -0.78 -10.28
N ASP A 140 -3.72 -1.50 -10.38
CA ASP A 140 -3.42 -2.40 -11.50
C ASP A 140 -3.57 -1.75 -12.87
N TRP A 141 -3.15 -0.49 -12.98
CA TRP A 141 -3.25 0.27 -14.21
C TRP A 141 -2.08 -0.09 -15.13
N PRO A 142 -2.32 -0.33 -16.44
CA PRO A 142 -3.60 -0.31 -17.16
C PRO A 142 -4.55 -1.48 -16.79
N GLN A 143 -5.79 -1.17 -16.40
CA GLN A 143 -6.75 -2.18 -15.93
C GLN A 143 -7.02 -3.25 -17.00
N HIS A 144 -7.10 -4.51 -16.56
CA HIS A 144 -7.34 -5.69 -17.40
C HIS A 144 -6.39 -5.85 -18.60
N SER A 145 -5.18 -5.27 -18.53
CA SER A 145 -4.19 -5.36 -19.61
C SER A 145 -2.77 -5.28 -19.06
N SER A 146 -1.79 -5.50 -19.94
CA SER A 146 -0.37 -5.45 -19.62
C SER A 146 0.26 -4.12 -20.04
N PHE A 147 1.39 -3.78 -19.43
CA PHE A 147 2.25 -2.69 -19.92
C PHE A 147 2.76 -2.97 -21.34
N ASP A 148 3.12 -4.21 -21.67
CA ASP A 148 3.63 -4.55 -23.01
C ASP A 148 2.62 -4.21 -24.11
N ASP A 149 1.32 -4.40 -23.84
CA ASP A 149 0.25 -4.08 -24.80
C ASP A 149 -0.05 -2.58 -24.86
N ARG A 150 -0.15 -1.94 -23.70
CA ARG A 150 -0.74 -0.60 -23.56
C ARG A 150 0.28 0.52 -23.38
N LEU A 151 1.42 0.25 -22.75
CA LEU A 151 2.49 1.19 -22.40
C LEU A 151 3.89 0.58 -22.61
N PRO A 152 4.23 0.04 -23.80
CA PRO A 152 5.45 -0.75 -23.98
C PRO A 152 6.74 0.01 -23.68
N ARG A 153 6.75 1.33 -23.90
CA ARG A 153 7.91 2.18 -23.57
C ARG A 153 8.12 2.30 -22.06
N HIS A 154 7.04 2.56 -21.31
CA HIS A 154 7.10 2.55 -19.84
C HIS A 154 7.37 1.15 -19.30
N GLY A 155 6.90 0.09 -19.97
CA GLY A 155 7.22 -1.28 -19.62
C GLY A 155 8.72 -1.53 -19.71
N ALA A 156 9.32 -1.23 -20.86
CA ALA A 156 10.78 -1.32 -21.05
C ALA A 156 11.56 -0.46 -20.05
N GLU A 157 11.09 0.75 -19.77
CA GLU A 157 11.69 1.66 -18.78
C GLU A 157 11.63 1.08 -17.36
N PHE A 158 10.51 0.48 -16.96
CA PHE A 158 10.42 -0.18 -15.67
C PHE A 158 11.38 -1.36 -15.56
N MET A 159 11.45 -2.17 -16.61
CA MET A 159 12.33 -3.34 -16.64
C MET A 159 13.81 -2.96 -16.53
N SER A 160 14.25 -1.81 -17.04
CA SER A 160 15.64 -1.36 -16.89
C SER A 160 15.97 -0.86 -15.49
N MET A 161 14.98 -0.47 -14.70
CA MET A 161 15.14 -0.01 -13.31
C MET A 161 15.21 -1.14 -12.29
N LEU A 162 14.93 -2.40 -12.68
CA LEU A 162 14.91 -3.52 -11.74
C LEU A 162 16.32 -3.85 -11.22
N PRO A 163 16.59 -3.70 -9.91
CA PRO A 163 17.79 -4.24 -9.28
C PRO A 163 17.64 -5.73 -8.97
N TYR A 164 18.76 -6.41 -8.68
CA TYR A 164 18.80 -7.86 -8.40
C TYR A 164 18.06 -8.69 -9.45
N ARG A 165 18.42 -8.50 -10.72
CA ARG A 165 17.72 -9.11 -11.87
C ARG A 165 17.76 -10.64 -11.85
N GLU A 166 18.67 -11.23 -11.08
CA GLU A 166 18.69 -12.64 -10.75
C GLU A 166 17.34 -13.12 -10.18
N TYR A 167 16.72 -12.27 -9.35
CA TYR A 167 15.42 -12.48 -8.71
C TYR A 167 14.27 -11.78 -9.43
N THR A 168 14.48 -10.55 -9.90
CA THR A 168 13.38 -9.68 -10.34
C THR A 168 13.07 -9.78 -11.83
N ASP A 169 13.97 -10.31 -12.66
CA ASP A 169 13.72 -10.44 -14.09
C ASP A 169 12.67 -11.55 -14.35
N PRO A 170 11.46 -11.21 -14.84
CA PRO A 170 10.38 -12.17 -15.07
C PRO A 170 10.56 -12.98 -16.36
N LYS A 171 11.61 -12.71 -17.15
CA LYS A 171 11.90 -13.41 -18.41
C LYS A 171 13.08 -14.36 -18.26
N SER A 172 14.13 -13.92 -17.58
CA SER A 172 15.40 -14.66 -17.52
C SER A 172 16.05 -14.76 -16.14
N GLY A 173 15.39 -14.31 -15.07
CA GLY A 173 15.95 -14.38 -13.71
C GLY A 173 16.20 -15.83 -13.27
N PRO A 174 17.47 -16.29 -13.09
CA PRO A 174 17.76 -17.67 -12.69
C PRO A 174 17.21 -18.06 -11.32
N LEU A 175 17.04 -17.08 -10.42
CA LEU A 175 16.48 -17.23 -9.08
C LEU A 175 15.01 -16.82 -9.01
N ASN A 176 14.42 -16.35 -10.12
CA ASN A 176 12.98 -16.17 -10.20
C ASN A 176 12.31 -17.48 -10.61
N LEU A 177 11.77 -18.23 -9.65
CA LEU A 177 11.17 -19.53 -9.93
C LEU A 177 9.94 -19.45 -10.85
N ALA A 178 9.29 -18.29 -10.95
CA ALA A 178 8.16 -18.08 -11.85
C ALA A 178 8.56 -18.25 -13.34
N VAL A 179 9.82 -18.00 -13.71
CA VAL A 179 10.29 -18.18 -15.10
C VAL A 179 10.40 -19.65 -15.49
N LYS A 180 10.58 -20.53 -14.50
CA LYS A 180 10.74 -21.98 -14.66
C LYS A 180 9.42 -22.73 -14.85
N LEU A 181 8.28 -22.03 -14.75
CA LEU A 181 6.98 -22.61 -15.07
C LEU A 181 6.95 -23.15 -16.50
N PRO A 182 6.41 -24.37 -16.72
CA PRO A 182 6.21 -24.94 -18.04
C PRO A 182 5.41 -23.99 -18.96
N LYS A 183 5.67 -24.06 -20.28
CA LYS A 183 5.05 -23.14 -21.26
C LYS A 183 3.56 -23.41 -21.47
N ASP A 184 3.13 -24.64 -21.23
CA ASP A 184 1.75 -25.13 -21.28
C ASP A 184 0.92 -24.68 -20.07
N VAL A 185 1.58 -24.25 -18.99
CA VAL A 185 0.91 -23.64 -17.85
C VAL A 185 0.61 -22.18 -18.17
N LYS A 186 -0.65 -21.77 -18.02
CA LYS A 186 -1.05 -20.36 -18.15
C LYS A 186 -0.35 -19.53 -17.09
N LYS A 187 0.74 -18.87 -17.49
CA LYS A 187 1.48 -17.97 -16.61
C LYS A 187 0.55 -16.82 -16.20
N PRO A 188 0.37 -16.56 -14.91
CA PRO A 188 -0.32 -15.37 -14.45
C PRO A 188 0.48 -14.13 -14.82
N ASP A 189 -0.19 -12.99 -14.82
CA ASP A 189 0.38 -11.73 -15.25
C ASP A 189 1.40 -11.23 -14.22
N LEU A 190 2.67 -11.61 -14.45
CA LEU A 190 3.87 -11.14 -13.75
C LEU A 190 4.32 -9.76 -14.24
N GLY A 191 3.61 -9.17 -15.20
CA GLY A 191 3.98 -7.89 -15.76
C GLY A 191 3.88 -6.77 -14.74
N PRO A 192 4.61 -5.66 -14.95
CA PRO A 192 4.51 -4.53 -14.05
C PRO A 192 3.09 -3.99 -13.97
N LYS A 193 2.69 -3.55 -12.76
CA LYS A 193 1.40 -2.93 -12.47
C LYS A 193 1.60 -1.56 -11.85
N ALA A 194 0.90 -0.56 -12.38
CA ALA A 194 0.94 0.79 -11.82
C ALA A 194 -0.17 1.01 -10.78
N TYR A 195 0.22 1.65 -9.69
CA TYR A 195 -0.63 2.14 -8.63
C TYR A 195 -0.50 3.65 -8.58
N ILE A 196 -1.50 4.34 -9.10
CA ILE A 196 -1.54 5.80 -9.17
C ILE A 196 -2.53 6.28 -8.13
N ALA A 197 -2.07 7.02 -7.12
CA ALA A 197 -2.92 7.38 -6.01
C ALA A 197 -2.59 8.76 -5.45
N TYR A 198 -3.62 9.44 -4.97
CA TYR A 198 -3.47 10.74 -4.34
C TYR A 198 -2.78 10.59 -2.98
N GLY A 199 -2.33 11.71 -2.40
CA GLY A 199 -1.74 11.73 -1.07
C GLY A 199 -1.63 13.13 -0.50
N VAL A 200 -1.73 13.22 0.82
CA VAL A 200 -1.57 14.46 1.58
C VAL A 200 -0.79 14.17 2.86
N ALA A 201 0.04 15.12 3.30
CA ALA A 201 0.86 14.92 4.50
C ALA A 201 -0.02 14.77 5.76
N GLN A 202 -1.07 15.59 5.87
CA GLN A 202 -1.99 15.63 7.02
C GLN A 202 -2.84 14.36 7.10
N GLU A 203 -2.82 13.68 8.26
CA GLU A 203 -3.54 12.44 8.51
C GLU A 203 -4.89 12.69 9.20
N LEU A 204 -5.97 12.08 8.70
CA LEU A 204 -7.27 12.09 9.37
C LEU A 204 -7.31 11.16 10.59
N GLY A 205 -6.41 10.17 10.64
CA GLY A 205 -6.23 9.26 11.78
C GLY A 205 -7.28 8.14 11.84
N ILE A 206 -8.01 7.92 10.75
CA ILE A 206 -9.06 6.90 10.65
C ILE A 206 -8.83 5.88 9.53
N GLY A 207 -7.62 5.88 8.96
CA GLY A 207 -7.29 4.97 7.86
C GLY A 207 -7.50 5.57 6.48
N ASP A 208 -7.18 6.86 6.30
CA ASP A 208 -7.01 7.58 5.01
C ASP A 208 -5.83 7.02 4.16
N SER A 209 -5.55 5.74 4.30
CA SER A 209 -4.46 5.03 3.66
C SER A 209 -4.81 4.63 2.22
N VAL A 210 -3.79 4.64 1.37
CA VAL A 210 -3.93 4.16 -0.01
C VAL A 210 -3.94 2.62 -0.04
N THR A 211 -3.23 1.99 0.88
CA THR A 211 -3.18 0.53 1.02
C THR A 211 -3.33 0.15 2.49
N LYS A 212 -4.47 -0.49 2.81
CA LYS A 212 -4.74 -1.08 4.12
C LYS A 212 -3.82 -2.28 4.36
N ILE A 213 -3.71 -2.74 5.61
CA ILE A 213 -2.87 -3.89 5.93
C ILE A 213 -3.31 -5.12 5.12
N HIS A 214 -2.35 -5.73 4.45
CA HIS A 214 -2.53 -6.92 3.64
C HIS A 214 -1.22 -7.69 3.56
N CYS A 215 -1.25 -8.86 2.91
CA CYS A 215 -0.06 -9.67 2.70
C CYS A 215 -0.10 -10.30 1.32
N ASP A 216 0.99 -10.13 0.58
CA ASP A 216 1.15 -10.70 -0.76
C ASP A 216 1.53 -12.17 -0.68
N THR A 217 1.03 -12.96 -1.62
CA THR A 217 1.32 -14.41 -1.70
C THR A 217 2.68 -14.71 -2.28
N CYS A 218 3.26 -13.77 -3.02
CA CYS A 218 4.56 -13.88 -3.64
C CYS A 218 5.46 -12.74 -3.16
N ASP A 219 6.73 -12.79 -3.55
CA ASP A 219 7.63 -11.69 -3.31
C ASP A 219 7.29 -10.52 -4.23
N ALA A 220 7.51 -9.29 -3.78
CA ALA A 220 7.20 -8.11 -4.56
C ALA A 220 8.34 -7.07 -4.54
N ILE A 221 8.49 -6.35 -5.65
CA ILE A 221 9.26 -5.12 -5.73
C ILE A 221 8.34 -3.96 -6.06
N ASN A 222 8.44 -2.84 -5.35
CA ASN A 222 7.66 -1.63 -5.57
C ASN A 222 8.57 -0.41 -5.77
N ILE A 223 8.51 0.22 -6.95
CA ILE A 223 9.32 1.39 -7.29
C ILE A 223 8.45 2.65 -7.30
N LEU A 224 8.83 3.67 -6.52
CA LEU A 224 8.20 5.00 -6.60
C LEU A 224 8.80 5.78 -7.78
N THR A 225 8.04 5.86 -8.88
CA THR A 225 8.52 6.44 -10.14
C THR A 225 8.14 7.91 -10.32
N HIS A 226 7.10 8.38 -9.62
CA HIS A 226 6.72 9.78 -9.61
C HIS A 226 6.02 10.16 -8.29
N SER A 227 6.23 11.40 -7.84
CA SER A 227 5.50 11.97 -6.71
C SER A 227 5.19 13.46 -6.94
N SER A 228 4.02 13.92 -6.51
CA SER A 228 3.59 15.32 -6.59
C SER A 228 3.07 15.79 -5.24
N GLU A 229 3.68 16.84 -4.69
CA GLU A 229 3.28 17.39 -3.39
C GLU A 229 2.07 18.30 -3.52
N LEU A 230 1.04 18.03 -2.71
CA LEU A 230 -0.12 18.90 -2.57
C LEU A 230 -0.03 19.73 -1.29
N LYS A 231 0.15 21.04 -1.42
CA LYS A 231 0.14 21.97 -0.28
C LYS A 231 -1.28 22.40 0.03
N LEU A 232 -1.85 21.86 1.11
CA LEU A 232 -3.20 22.21 1.54
C LEU A 232 -3.27 23.66 2.04
N ARG A 233 -4.37 24.34 1.68
CA ARG A 233 -4.71 25.67 2.21
C ARG A 233 -5.05 25.56 3.70
N ALA A 234 -4.79 26.62 4.47
CA ALA A 234 -5.06 26.65 5.91
C ALA A 234 -6.50 26.25 6.30
N LYS A 235 -7.50 26.69 5.53
CA LYS A 235 -8.92 26.32 5.74
C LYS A 235 -9.16 24.81 5.65
N ARG A 236 -8.45 24.11 4.75
CA ARG A 236 -8.56 22.65 4.59
C ARG A 236 -7.89 21.91 5.73
N ILE A 237 -6.73 22.39 6.18
CA ILE A 237 -6.06 21.84 7.37
C ILE A 237 -6.99 21.98 8.59
N GLU A 238 -7.62 23.13 8.76
CA GLU A 238 -8.61 23.33 9.83
C GLU A 238 -9.82 22.38 9.71
N ALA A 239 -10.32 22.12 8.49
CA ALA A 239 -11.39 21.15 8.27
C ALA A 239 -10.98 19.73 8.65
N ILE A 240 -9.76 19.31 8.31
CA ILE A 240 -9.18 18.01 8.68
C ILE A 240 -9.10 17.87 10.20
N GLU A 241 -8.55 18.87 10.90
CA GLU A 241 -8.43 18.83 12.36
C GLU A 241 -9.80 18.78 13.05
N LYS A 242 -10.77 19.59 12.60
CA LYS A 242 -12.15 19.53 13.12
C LYS A 242 -12.77 18.15 12.92
N LYS A 243 -12.58 17.54 11.75
CA LYS A 243 -13.10 16.20 11.46
C LYS A 243 -12.46 15.15 12.35
N LYS A 244 -11.13 15.21 12.54
CA LYS A 244 -10.36 14.32 13.41
C LYS A 244 -10.82 14.39 14.86
N GLU A 245 -11.00 15.61 15.40
CA GLU A 245 -11.54 15.78 16.76
C GLU A 245 -12.96 15.20 16.91
N SER A 246 -13.82 15.42 15.92
CA SER A 246 -15.18 14.87 15.92
C SER A 246 -15.17 13.33 15.95
N LEU A 247 -14.30 12.70 15.16
CA LEU A 247 -14.16 11.25 15.09
C LEU A 247 -13.63 10.66 16.41
N ASN A 248 -12.65 11.32 17.03
CA ASN A 248 -12.11 10.90 18.32
C ASN A 248 -13.17 10.95 19.43
N LYS A 249 -13.95 12.04 19.51
CA LYS A 249 -15.06 12.16 20.49
C LYS A 249 -16.11 11.06 20.31
N MET A 250 -16.44 10.71 19.06
CA MET A 250 -17.37 9.60 18.79
C MET A 250 -16.81 8.24 19.26
N LEU A 251 -15.51 8.01 19.10
CA LEU A 251 -14.85 6.79 19.59
C LEU A 251 -14.85 6.72 21.12
N GLU A 252 -14.47 7.81 21.80
CA GLU A 252 -14.44 7.89 23.27
C GLU A 252 -15.82 7.64 23.88
N ASN A 253 -16.86 8.29 23.35
CA ASN A 253 -18.23 8.09 23.82
C ASN A 253 -18.71 6.64 23.66
N ARG A 254 -18.34 5.96 22.57
CA ARG A 254 -18.68 4.55 22.36
C ARG A 254 -17.93 3.62 23.32
N ILE A 255 -16.65 3.88 23.59
CA ILE A 255 -15.86 3.12 24.57
C ILE A 255 -16.49 3.25 25.97
N LEU A 256 -16.91 4.47 26.34
CA LEU A 256 -17.60 4.73 27.62
C LEU A 256 -18.95 4.00 27.70
N GLN A 257 -19.71 3.90 26.60
CA GLN A 257 -20.96 3.15 26.58
C GLN A 257 -20.73 1.65 26.73
N ALA A 258 -19.68 1.10 26.10
CA ALA A 258 -19.33 -0.31 26.21
C ALA A 258 -18.77 -0.72 27.58
N SER A 259 -18.18 0.22 28.35
CA SER A 259 -17.72 -0.04 29.72
C SER A 259 -18.81 0.12 30.78
N GLN A 260 -19.97 0.68 30.44
CA GLN A 260 -21.10 0.90 31.35
C GLN A 260 -22.15 -0.23 31.32
N THR A 261 -21.99 -1.25 30.47
CA THR A 261 -22.81 -2.48 30.51
C THR A 261 -22.28 -3.44 31.58
N ASP A 262 -23.10 -3.69 32.61
CA ASP A 262 -22.80 -4.36 33.90
C ASP A 262 -22.61 -5.90 33.81
N PRO A 263 -22.04 -6.57 34.85
CA PRO A 263 -21.50 -7.94 34.86
C PRO A 263 -22.52 -9.06 35.16
N ASP A 264 -23.81 -8.76 35.26
CA ASP A 264 -24.85 -9.78 35.41
C ASP A 264 -25.27 -10.28 34.02
N GLY A 265 -24.81 -11.48 33.68
CA GLY A 265 -24.95 -12.16 32.39
C GLY A 265 -26.38 -12.46 31.94
N HIS A 266 -27.21 -11.44 31.77
CA HIS A 266 -28.41 -11.53 30.96
C HIS A 266 -28.07 -11.18 29.52
N VAL A 267 -27.92 -12.25 28.73
CA VAL A 267 -28.02 -12.21 27.28
C VAL A 267 -29.37 -11.58 26.92
N LEU A 268 -29.36 -10.29 26.58
CA LEU A 268 -30.40 -9.76 25.72
C LEU A 268 -30.18 -10.43 24.37
N THR A 269 -31.01 -11.44 24.09
CA THR A 269 -31.19 -11.97 22.75
C THR A 269 -31.34 -10.80 21.80
N ALA A 270 -30.33 -10.59 20.95
CA ALA A 270 -30.48 -9.75 19.77
C ALA A 270 -31.76 -10.17 19.06
N PRO A 271 -32.55 -9.23 18.49
CA PRO A 271 -33.63 -9.62 17.60
C PRO A 271 -33.00 -10.51 16.54
N ASN A 272 -33.49 -11.74 16.48
CA ASN A 272 -33.00 -12.77 15.59
C ASN A 272 -33.49 -12.43 14.17
N GLU A 273 -33.02 -11.33 13.59
CA GLU A 273 -33.03 -11.16 12.15
C GLU A 273 -31.77 -11.82 11.62
N SER A 274 -31.89 -13.14 11.41
CA SER A 274 -31.03 -13.88 10.52
C SER A 274 -31.26 -13.36 9.09
N THR A 275 -30.81 -12.16 8.81
CA THR A 275 -30.58 -11.74 7.44
C THR A 275 -29.25 -12.36 7.07
N LYS A 276 -29.31 -13.59 6.54
CA LYS A 276 -28.24 -14.12 5.70
C LYS A 276 -27.81 -12.96 4.79
N VAL A 277 -26.59 -12.46 4.96
CA VAL A 277 -26.06 -11.45 4.05
C VAL A 277 -25.97 -12.13 2.69
N ALA A 278 -27.00 -11.93 1.90
CA ALA A 278 -27.02 -12.33 0.52
C ALA A 278 -26.04 -11.40 -0.21
N ARG A 279 -24.99 -12.01 -0.75
CA ARG A 279 -24.34 -11.70 -2.02
C ARG A 279 -24.84 -10.39 -2.68
N PRO A 280 -23.96 -9.42 -3.01
CA PRO A 280 -24.16 -8.68 -4.24
C PRO A 280 -24.01 -9.72 -5.36
N GLN A 281 -25.12 -10.21 -5.91
CA GLN A 281 -25.07 -10.93 -7.17
C GLN A 281 -24.39 -10.00 -8.20
N GLY A 282 -23.52 -10.57 -9.03
CA GLY A 282 -22.83 -9.82 -10.08
C GLY A 282 -23.81 -8.88 -10.78
N PHE A 283 -23.46 -7.60 -10.84
CA PHE A 283 -24.23 -6.60 -11.55
C PHE A 283 -24.20 -6.96 -13.04
N LYS A 284 -25.20 -7.72 -13.49
CA LYS A 284 -25.63 -7.66 -14.87
C LYS A 284 -26.19 -6.26 -15.09
N SER A 285 -25.72 -5.63 -16.15
CA SER A 285 -26.04 -4.28 -16.62
C SER A 285 -27.43 -3.79 -16.18
N VAL A 286 -27.45 -2.94 -15.16
CA VAL A 286 -28.56 -2.01 -14.94
C VAL A 286 -28.02 -0.65 -15.30
N SER A 287 -28.33 -0.22 -16.53
CA SER A 287 -28.25 1.18 -16.90
C SER A 287 -29.02 1.99 -15.85
N SER A 288 -28.44 3.10 -15.39
CA SER A 288 -28.97 4.06 -14.40
C SER A 288 -28.52 3.90 -12.93
N THR A 289 -27.22 3.72 -12.71
CA THR A 289 -26.59 4.25 -11.47
C THR A 289 -26.25 5.71 -11.71
N LYS A 290 -26.89 6.62 -10.97
CA LYS A 290 -26.53 8.05 -10.98
C LYS A 290 -25.06 8.20 -10.58
N GLN A 291 -24.35 9.08 -11.30
CA GLN A 291 -23.00 9.53 -10.93
C GLN A 291 -22.94 9.84 -9.42
N PRO A 292 -21.83 9.50 -8.72
CA PRO A 292 -21.57 10.12 -7.43
C PRO A 292 -21.53 11.64 -7.64
N VAL A 293 -22.16 12.34 -6.70
CA VAL A 293 -22.45 13.77 -6.65
C VAL A 293 -21.43 14.65 -7.40
N GLN A 294 -21.94 15.51 -8.28
CA GLN A 294 -21.18 16.51 -9.07
C GLN A 294 -20.52 17.62 -8.22
N ASP A 295 -20.50 17.51 -6.89
CA ASP A 295 -20.05 18.56 -5.97
C ASP A 295 -18.54 18.46 -5.64
N VAL A 296 -17.81 17.61 -6.34
CA VAL A 296 -16.35 17.45 -6.18
C VAL A 296 -15.64 18.56 -6.97
N VAL A 297 -15.24 19.63 -6.29
CA VAL A 297 -14.66 20.82 -6.91
C VAL A 297 -13.14 20.71 -6.98
N PRO A 298 -12.52 20.76 -8.19
CA PRO A 298 -11.06 20.87 -8.32
C PRO A 298 -10.55 22.17 -7.71
N ASP A 299 -9.35 22.16 -7.12
CA ASP A 299 -8.79 23.41 -6.59
C ASP A 299 -8.37 24.37 -7.72
N GLU A 300 -9.11 25.47 -7.90
CA GLU A 300 -8.68 26.57 -8.76
C GLU A 300 -7.60 27.40 -8.04
N LEU A 301 -6.41 27.45 -8.64
CA LEU A 301 -5.33 28.33 -8.19
C LEU A 301 -5.69 29.78 -8.54
N GLU A 302 -6.32 30.51 -7.62
CA GLU A 302 -6.45 31.97 -7.77
C GLU A 302 -5.06 32.62 -7.69
N GLY A 303 -4.54 33.02 -8.85
CA GLY A 303 -3.44 33.96 -8.93
C GLY A 303 -3.94 35.37 -8.65
N LYS A 304 -3.50 35.97 -7.54
CA LYS A 304 -3.52 37.43 -7.39
C LYS A 304 -2.21 37.96 -6.81
N SER A 305 -1.51 38.68 -7.68
CA SER A 305 -0.68 39.82 -7.35
C SER A 305 -1.52 40.81 -6.54
N GLU A 306 -1.08 41.16 -5.33
CA GLU A 306 -1.31 42.48 -4.75
C GLU A 306 -0.30 42.72 -3.61
N ARG A 307 0.48 43.79 -3.76
CA ARG A 307 1.32 44.37 -2.71
C ARG A 307 0.43 45.11 -1.74
N THR A 308 0.51 44.82 -0.44
CA THR A 308 0.37 45.80 0.65
C THR A 308 0.88 45.19 1.95
N GLY A 309 1.52 46.02 2.79
CA GLY A 309 2.30 45.60 3.95
C GLY A 309 1.57 45.63 5.29
N GLN A 310 2.33 45.19 6.31
CA GLN A 310 2.10 45.23 7.77
C GLN A 310 1.03 44.24 8.32
N ALA A 311 1.18 43.55 9.45
CA ALA A 311 2.18 43.53 10.52
C ALA A 311 2.33 42.08 11.06
N ARG A 312 3.57 41.68 11.42
CA ARG A 312 3.88 40.34 11.94
C ARG A 312 3.41 40.18 13.39
N SER A 313 2.31 39.46 13.60
CA SER A 313 2.06 38.75 14.86
C SER A 313 2.82 37.42 14.82
N LYS A 314 3.86 37.29 15.64
CA LYS A 314 4.62 36.04 15.81
C LYS A 314 3.73 35.04 16.59
N LYS A 315 2.90 34.28 15.88
CA LYS A 315 2.44 32.97 16.37
C LYS A 315 3.53 31.97 16.04
N ASN A 316 4.02 31.28 17.07
CA ASN A 316 4.94 30.14 16.96
C ASN A 316 4.31 29.11 16.02
N LYS A 317 4.76 29.07 14.76
CA LYS A 317 4.50 27.94 13.88
C LYS A 317 5.34 26.78 14.44
N VAL A 318 4.66 25.76 14.94
CA VAL A 318 5.24 24.43 15.00
C VAL A 318 5.57 24.08 13.54
N GLU A 319 6.85 24.13 13.18
CA GLU A 319 7.31 23.55 11.93
C GLU A 319 7.14 22.03 12.06
N GLU A 320 5.98 21.51 11.68
CA GLU A 320 5.90 20.10 11.31
C GLU A 320 6.88 19.91 10.14
N ASN A 321 7.94 19.14 10.37
CA ASN A 321 8.88 18.74 9.33
C ASN A 321 8.07 18.20 8.14
N GLN A 322 8.22 18.84 6.98
CA GLN A 322 7.56 18.37 5.77
C GLN A 322 8.08 16.97 5.41
N PRO A 323 7.21 16.07 4.92
CA PRO A 323 7.63 14.73 4.55
C PRO A 323 8.67 14.78 3.44
N GLU A 324 9.80 14.09 3.66
CA GLU A 324 10.88 14.03 2.69
C GLU A 324 10.51 13.08 1.54
N GLY A 325 9.87 11.95 1.85
CA GLY A 325 9.42 10.94 0.89
C GLY A 325 8.04 11.19 0.28
N GLY A 326 7.62 10.28 -0.59
CA GLY A 326 6.30 10.28 -1.21
C GLY A 326 5.28 9.42 -0.47
N ALA A 327 5.72 8.32 0.15
CA ALA A 327 4.83 7.39 0.85
C ALA A 327 5.45 6.83 2.13
N LEU A 328 4.64 6.68 3.17
CA LEU A 328 4.97 6.02 4.41
C LEU A 328 4.62 4.54 4.31
N TRP A 329 5.60 3.69 4.59
CA TRP A 329 5.46 2.23 4.63
C TRP A 329 5.55 1.73 6.07
N ASP A 330 4.73 0.73 6.37
CA ASP A 330 4.90 -0.12 7.54
C ASP A 330 4.93 -1.58 7.06
N ILE A 331 6.04 -2.27 7.31
CA ILE A 331 6.20 -3.69 7.00
C ILE A 331 6.36 -4.46 8.32
N PHE A 332 5.50 -5.43 8.57
CA PHE A 332 5.51 -6.26 9.78
C PHE A 332 6.30 -7.54 9.54
N ARG A 333 6.94 -8.03 10.62
CA ARG A 333 7.75 -9.24 10.56
C ARG A 333 6.87 -10.48 10.46
N ARG A 334 7.35 -11.51 9.76
CA ARG A 334 6.63 -12.78 9.63
C ARG A 334 6.37 -13.44 10.98
N GLU A 335 7.32 -13.34 11.91
CA GLU A 335 7.17 -13.91 13.25
C GLU A 335 6.05 -13.26 14.08
N ASP A 336 5.68 -12.01 13.76
CA ASP A 336 4.67 -11.26 14.50
C ASP A 336 3.24 -11.52 14.00
N VAL A 337 3.08 -12.16 12.82
CA VAL A 337 1.80 -12.31 12.10
C VAL A 337 0.69 -12.87 12.99
N ARG A 338 0.95 -13.97 13.72
CA ARG A 338 -0.08 -14.62 14.55
C ARG A 338 -0.59 -13.71 15.65
N LYS A 339 0.31 -13.02 16.35
CA LYS A 339 -0.04 -12.08 17.42
C LYS A 339 -0.71 -10.83 16.86
N LEU A 340 -0.26 -10.36 15.70
CA LEU A 340 -0.89 -9.24 14.99
C LEU A 340 -2.34 -9.56 14.61
N GLN A 341 -2.63 -10.76 14.08
CA GLN A 341 -3.99 -11.19 13.78
C GLN A 341 -4.87 -11.22 15.04
N GLN A 342 -4.35 -11.72 16.17
CA GLN A 342 -5.08 -11.72 17.45
C GLN A 342 -5.39 -10.30 17.93
N TYR A 343 -4.41 -9.40 17.85
CA TYR A 343 -4.58 -7.99 18.18
C TYR A 343 -5.66 -7.35 17.31
N LEU A 344 -5.58 -7.51 15.99
CA LEU A 344 -6.56 -6.93 15.05
C LEU A 344 -7.98 -7.44 15.30
N LYS A 345 -8.16 -8.73 15.63
CA LYS A 345 -9.48 -9.27 16.03
C LYS A 345 -9.99 -8.64 17.31
N LYS A 346 -9.15 -8.58 18.34
CA LYS A 346 -9.50 -8.03 19.66
C LYS A 346 -9.89 -6.55 19.57
N HIS A 347 -9.20 -5.78 18.73
CA HIS A 347 -9.38 -4.33 18.61
C HIS A 347 -10.21 -3.92 17.38
N ALA A 348 -10.92 -4.85 16.72
CA ALA A 348 -11.62 -4.57 15.46
C ALA A 348 -12.60 -3.39 15.57
N GLY A 349 -13.32 -3.27 16.69
CA GLY A 349 -14.26 -2.17 16.96
C GLY A 349 -13.62 -0.78 17.05
N GLU A 350 -12.29 -0.67 17.20
CA GLU A 350 -11.58 0.62 17.15
C GLU A 350 -11.48 1.17 15.72
N PHE A 351 -11.57 0.30 14.70
CA PHE A 351 -11.43 0.66 13.30
C PHE A 351 -12.78 0.97 12.65
N ARG A 352 -12.76 1.45 11.41
CA ARG A 352 -13.95 1.83 10.65
C ARG A 352 -14.03 1.13 9.30
N ASP A 353 -15.25 0.73 8.95
CA ASP A 353 -15.61 0.17 7.66
C ASP A 353 -15.84 1.26 6.59
N CYS A 354 -16.31 0.84 5.42
CA CYS A 354 -16.64 1.70 4.28
C CYS A 354 -17.87 2.60 4.48
N ASN A 355 -18.50 2.57 5.65
CA ASN A 355 -19.65 3.37 6.04
C ASN A 355 -19.36 4.24 7.26
N TYR A 356 -18.10 4.29 7.72
CA TYR A 356 -17.68 4.89 9.00
C TYR A 356 -18.28 4.21 10.24
N GLU A 357 -18.70 2.95 10.13
CA GLU A 357 -19.15 2.16 11.27
C GLU A 357 -18.03 1.26 11.81
N PRO A 358 -18.10 0.81 13.08
CA PRO A 358 -17.10 -0.08 13.65
C PRO A 358 -17.03 -1.39 12.88
N VAL A 359 -15.81 -1.93 12.76
CA VAL A 359 -15.64 -3.25 12.16
C VAL A 359 -16.14 -4.31 13.14
N ASN A 360 -17.32 -4.88 12.85
CA ASN A 360 -17.99 -5.85 13.73
C ASN A 360 -17.77 -7.31 13.31
N GLN A 361 -17.41 -7.57 12.06
CA GLN A 361 -17.15 -8.91 11.53
C GLN A 361 -15.82 -8.92 10.78
N VAL A 362 -15.02 -9.95 11.05
CA VAL A 362 -13.70 -10.16 10.45
C VAL A 362 -13.57 -11.64 10.12
N ASP A 363 -13.61 -11.98 8.84
CA ASP A 363 -13.36 -13.35 8.39
C ASP A 363 -11.87 -13.66 8.55
N HIS A 364 -11.01 -12.76 8.04
CA HIS A 364 -9.58 -12.82 8.21
C HIS A 364 -8.90 -11.46 8.43
N PRO A 365 -8.19 -11.22 9.55
CA PRO A 365 -7.74 -9.88 9.93
C PRO A 365 -6.74 -9.21 8.99
N ILE A 366 -6.06 -9.99 8.15
CA ILE A 366 -5.10 -9.46 7.17
C ILE A 366 -5.65 -9.54 5.75
N HIS A 367 -6.53 -10.50 5.45
CA HIS A 367 -6.98 -10.73 4.07
C HIS A 367 -8.29 -10.00 3.74
N ASP A 368 -9.02 -9.54 4.74
CA ASP A 368 -10.20 -8.70 4.58
C ASP A 368 -9.83 -7.29 4.09
N ASN A 369 -8.55 -6.90 4.22
CA ASN A 369 -8.01 -5.59 3.86
C ASN A 369 -8.84 -4.44 4.48
N CYS A 370 -9.26 -4.59 5.74
CA CYS A 370 -10.16 -3.65 6.42
C CYS A 370 -9.47 -2.72 7.42
N PHE A 371 -8.24 -3.04 7.86
CA PHE A 371 -7.53 -2.28 8.89
C PHE A 371 -6.39 -1.41 8.34
N TYR A 372 -6.17 -0.27 8.99
CA TYR A 372 -4.94 0.53 8.86
C TYR A 372 -4.49 1.00 10.24
N LEU A 373 -3.25 0.64 10.61
CA LEU A 373 -2.66 0.96 11.90
C LEU A 373 -2.04 2.35 11.85
N THR A 374 -2.73 3.35 12.42
CA THR A 374 -2.21 4.72 12.57
C THR A 374 -0.99 4.75 13.50
N LYS A 375 -0.35 5.91 13.64
CA LYS A 375 0.73 6.09 14.63
C LYS A 375 0.29 5.66 16.04
N GLU A 376 -0.94 6.00 16.42
CA GLU A 376 -1.49 5.66 17.72
C GLU A 376 -1.79 4.16 17.85
N HIS A 377 -2.37 3.53 16.82
CA HIS A 377 -2.56 2.07 16.83
C HIS A 377 -1.23 1.31 16.93
N LYS A 378 -0.19 1.75 16.20
CA LYS A 378 1.15 1.15 16.27
C LYS A 378 1.79 1.32 17.65
N ARG A 379 1.57 2.46 18.31
CA ARG A 379 2.01 2.70 19.70
C ARG A 379 1.37 1.70 20.66
N LYS A 380 0.04 1.57 20.64
CA LYS A 380 -0.70 0.59 21.46
C LYS A 380 -0.28 -0.86 21.16
N LEU A 381 -0.15 -1.22 19.88
CA LEU A 381 0.32 -2.54 19.45
C LEU A 381 1.71 -2.88 20.03
N LYS A 382 2.63 -1.90 20.05
CA LYS A 382 3.95 -2.07 20.66
C LYS A 382 3.89 -2.25 22.17
N GLU A 383 3.02 -1.50 22.86
CA GLU A 383 2.84 -1.58 24.31
C GLU A 383 2.19 -2.90 24.74
N GLU A 384 1.15 -3.34 24.04
CA GLU A 384 0.38 -4.54 24.40
C GLU A 384 1.05 -5.84 23.96
N CYS A 385 1.66 -5.84 22.76
CA CYS A 385 2.13 -7.07 22.12
C CYS A 385 3.65 -7.10 21.89
N GLY A 386 4.36 -5.98 22.11
CA GLY A 386 5.77 -5.84 21.74
C GLY A 386 6.03 -5.81 20.23
N ILE A 387 4.98 -5.68 19.42
CA ILE A 387 5.07 -5.70 17.96
C ILE A 387 5.33 -4.30 17.44
N GLU A 388 6.31 -4.18 16.56
CA GLU A 388 6.68 -2.94 15.90
C GLU A 388 6.98 -3.28 14.43
N PRO A 389 6.43 -2.56 13.44
CA PRO A 389 6.82 -2.72 12.05
C PRO A 389 8.15 -2.03 11.76
N TRP A 390 8.76 -2.35 10.63
CA TRP A 390 9.68 -1.43 9.98
C TRP A 390 8.89 -0.29 9.35
N THR A 391 9.03 0.92 9.90
CA THR A 391 8.41 2.15 9.42
C THR A 391 9.43 3.04 8.72
N PHE A 392 9.16 3.45 7.48
CA PHE A 392 10.03 4.37 6.73
C PHE A 392 9.28 5.13 5.64
N GLU A 393 9.81 6.30 5.25
CA GLU A 393 9.35 7.03 4.06
C GLU A 393 10.07 6.52 2.82
N GLN A 394 9.33 6.10 1.80
CA GLN A 394 9.83 5.79 0.46
C GLN A 394 10.06 7.10 -0.30
N LYS A 395 11.30 7.34 -0.71
CA LYS A 395 11.70 8.49 -1.53
C LYS A 395 11.57 8.17 -3.02
N LEU A 396 11.52 9.22 -3.84
CA LEU A 396 11.43 9.07 -5.29
C LEU A 396 12.64 8.27 -5.80
N GLY A 397 12.39 7.25 -6.62
CA GLY A 397 13.43 6.36 -7.14
C GLY A 397 13.92 5.29 -6.17
N GLU A 398 13.22 5.06 -5.06
CA GLU A 398 13.47 3.90 -4.21
C GLU A 398 12.62 2.70 -4.62
N ALA A 399 13.28 1.55 -4.74
CA ALA A 399 12.68 0.25 -4.92
C ALA A 399 12.59 -0.48 -3.57
N ILE A 400 11.37 -0.82 -3.15
CA ILE A 400 11.09 -1.54 -1.91
C ILE A 400 10.86 -3.01 -2.24
N PHE A 401 11.68 -3.88 -1.67
CA PHE A 401 11.50 -5.33 -1.75
C PHE A 401 10.70 -5.80 -0.54
N ILE A 402 9.56 -6.44 -0.80
CA ILE A 402 8.67 -7.01 0.22
C ILE A 402 8.74 -8.54 0.12
N PRO A 403 9.28 -9.22 1.14
CA PRO A 403 9.29 -10.68 1.18
C PRO A 403 7.86 -11.23 1.33
N ALA A 404 7.55 -12.34 0.64
CA ALA A 404 6.24 -13.01 0.78
C ALA A 404 5.93 -13.31 2.26
N GLY A 405 4.69 -13.14 2.69
CA GLY A 405 4.31 -13.42 4.09
C GLY A 405 4.55 -12.28 5.08
N CYS A 406 5.17 -11.18 4.68
CA CYS A 406 5.26 -9.96 5.51
C CYS A 406 4.00 -9.09 5.33
N PRO A 407 3.15 -8.91 6.37
CA PRO A 407 2.04 -7.99 6.28
C PRO A 407 2.54 -6.55 6.13
N HIS A 408 1.87 -5.73 5.34
CA HIS A 408 2.28 -4.34 5.17
C HIS A 408 1.12 -3.42 4.79
N GLN A 409 1.32 -2.13 5.02
CA GLN A 409 0.38 -1.06 4.71
C GLN A 409 1.12 0.17 4.20
N VAL A 410 0.42 1.02 3.43
CA VAL A 410 1.01 2.19 2.78
C VAL A 410 0.07 3.40 2.85
N ARG A 411 0.64 4.54 3.24
CA ARG A 411 -0.01 5.85 3.16
C ARG A 411 0.79 6.79 2.29
N ASN A 412 0.12 7.44 1.34
CA ASN A 412 0.77 8.44 0.48
C ASN A 412 0.82 9.80 1.20
N LEU A 413 2.04 10.30 1.42
CA LEU A 413 2.31 11.65 1.96
C LEU A 413 2.23 12.72 0.86
N LYS A 414 2.47 12.29 -0.38
CA LYS A 414 2.35 13.05 -1.63
C LYS A 414 1.57 12.18 -2.61
N SER A 415 0.89 12.75 -3.60
CA SER A 415 0.33 11.95 -4.71
C SER A 415 1.47 11.17 -5.37
N CYS A 416 1.29 9.87 -5.62
CA CYS A 416 2.36 8.98 -6.09
C CYS A 416 1.93 8.12 -7.29
N VAL A 417 2.88 7.85 -8.18
CA VAL A 417 2.87 6.71 -9.11
C VAL A 417 3.88 5.70 -8.62
N LYS A 418 3.40 4.51 -8.27
CA LYS A 418 4.24 3.36 -7.93
C LYS A 418 4.07 2.30 -8.99
N VAL A 419 5.13 1.63 -9.38
CA VAL A 419 5.06 0.47 -10.28
C VAL A 419 5.63 -0.71 -9.54
N ALA A 420 4.87 -1.81 -9.50
CA ALA A 420 5.27 -3.02 -8.80
C ALA A 420 5.30 -4.23 -9.72
N LEU A 421 6.09 -5.23 -9.33
CA LEU A 421 6.21 -6.50 -10.01
C LEU A 421 6.40 -7.61 -8.98
N ASP A 422 5.72 -8.73 -9.20
CA ASP A 422 5.84 -9.91 -8.36
C ASP A 422 6.92 -10.86 -8.90
N PHE A 423 7.57 -11.58 -8.00
CA PHE A 423 8.50 -12.66 -8.32
C PHE A 423 8.41 -13.78 -7.28
N VAL A 424 9.05 -14.91 -7.55
CA VAL A 424 9.06 -16.05 -6.63
C VAL A 424 10.49 -16.47 -6.35
N SER A 425 11.01 -16.16 -5.16
CA SER A 425 12.34 -16.56 -4.73
C SER A 425 12.35 -17.98 -4.11
N PRO A 426 13.47 -18.73 -4.22
CA PRO A 426 13.65 -20.00 -3.53
C PRO A 426 13.47 -19.91 -2.01
N GLU A 427 13.94 -18.83 -1.41
CA GLU A 427 13.96 -18.58 0.03
C GLU A 427 12.55 -18.49 0.61
N ASN A 428 11.62 -17.91 -0.14
CA ASN A 428 10.26 -17.62 0.35
C ASN A 428 9.20 -18.57 -0.22
N MET A 429 9.58 -19.53 -1.06
CA MET A 429 8.69 -20.50 -1.69
C MET A 429 7.74 -21.20 -0.70
N ARG A 430 8.24 -21.57 0.49
CA ARG A 430 7.42 -22.22 1.53
C ARG A 430 6.33 -21.30 2.06
N GLU A 431 6.63 -20.01 2.23
CA GLU A 431 5.65 -19.02 2.64
C GLU A 431 4.63 -18.78 1.54
N CYS A 432 5.06 -18.76 0.27
CA CYS A 432 4.15 -18.66 -0.87
C CYS A 432 3.13 -19.82 -0.89
N VAL A 433 3.58 -21.06 -0.66
CA VAL A 433 2.71 -22.25 -0.53
C VAL A 433 1.74 -22.07 0.64
N ARG A 434 2.26 -21.72 1.83
CA ARG A 434 1.46 -21.56 3.05
C ARG A 434 0.34 -20.53 2.86
N LEU A 435 0.67 -19.36 2.30
CA LEU A 435 -0.30 -18.29 2.05
C LEU A 435 -1.32 -18.71 0.99
N THR A 436 -0.88 -19.39 -0.07
CA THR A 436 -1.77 -19.93 -1.09
C THR A 436 -2.85 -20.84 -0.49
N GLU A 437 -2.47 -21.73 0.44
CA GLU A 437 -3.44 -22.56 1.17
C GLU A 437 -4.31 -21.75 2.13
N GLU A 438 -3.75 -20.75 2.83
CA GLU A 438 -4.52 -19.85 3.70
C GLU A 438 -5.62 -19.12 2.93
N PHE A 439 -5.34 -18.61 1.73
CA PHE A 439 -6.36 -18.01 0.86
C PHE A 439 -7.44 -19.03 0.44
N ARG A 440 -7.07 -20.29 0.14
CA ARG A 440 -8.04 -21.33 -0.23
C ARG A 440 -9.02 -21.68 0.88
N LEU A 441 -8.61 -21.50 2.14
CA LEU A 441 -9.46 -21.74 3.31
C LEU A 441 -10.42 -20.60 3.61
N LEU A 442 -10.29 -19.45 2.95
CA LEU A 442 -11.23 -18.34 3.10
C LEU A 442 -12.63 -18.72 2.57
N PRO A 443 -13.71 -18.10 3.10
CA PRO A 443 -15.07 -18.38 2.69
C PRO A 443 -15.27 -18.29 1.16
N LYS A 444 -16.18 -19.10 0.61
CA LYS A 444 -16.53 -19.04 -0.82
C LYS A 444 -17.10 -17.66 -1.15
N GLY A 445 -16.56 -17.01 -2.19
CA GLY A 445 -16.95 -15.65 -2.56
C GLY A 445 -16.31 -14.56 -1.70
N HIS A 446 -15.35 -14.90 -0.83
CA HIS A 446 -14.53 -13.90 -0.15
C HIS A 446 -13.76 -13.06 -1.18
N ARG A 447 -13.77 -11.73 -1.03
CA ARG A 447 -13.12 -10.78 -1.95
C ARG A 447 -11.70 -11.18 -2.33
N ALA A 448 -10.90 -11.56 -1.34
CA ALA A 448 -9.51 -11.93 -1.58
C ALA A 448 -9.38 -13.17 -2.49
N ASN A 449 -10.41 -14.01 -2.62
CA ASN A 449 -10.41 -15.13 -3.55
C ASN A 449 -10.67 -14.71 -5.00
N GLU A 450 -11.32 -13.57 -5.23
CA GLU A 450 -11.64 -13.03 -6.56
C GLU A 450 -10.46 -12.27 -7.16
N ASP A 451 -9.67 -11.57 -6.33
CA ASP A 451 -8.57 -10.68 -6.74
C ASP A 451 -7.27 -11.38 -7.22
N LYS A 452 -7.25 -12.70 -7.40
CA LYS A 452 -5.98 -13.46 -7.38
C LYS A 452 -5.78 -14.40 -8.57
N LEU A 453 -5.39 -13.83 -9.70
CA LEU A 453 -4.56 -14.45 -10.74
C LEU A 453 -3.13 -14.60 -10.18
N GLU A 454 -2.89 -15.54 -9.28
CA GLU A 454 -1.61 -15.58 -8.56
C GLU A 454 -0.67 -16.64 -9.09
N VAL A 455 0.51 -16.17 -9.47
CA VAL A 455 1.71 -16.94 -9.78
C VAL A 455 1.92 -18.05 -8.79
N CYS A 456 1.80 -17.73 -7.51
CA CYS A 456 1.96 -18.69 -6.45
C CYS A 456 0.87 -19.78 -6.47
N LYS A 457 -0.40 -19.49 -6.78
CA LYS A 457 -1.44 -20.53 -6.94
C LYS A 457 -1.09 -21.53 -8.05
N THR A 458 -0.73 -21.01 -9.22
CA THR A 458 -0.40 -21.83 -10.39
C THR A 458 0.91 -22.60 -10.19
N PHE A 459 1.92 -21.95 -9.64
CA PHE A 459 3.24 -22.50 -9.37
C PHE A 459 3.21 -23.61 -8.32
N VAL A 460 2.51 -23.38 -7.20
CA VAL A 460 2.32 -24.38 -6.15
C VAL A 460 1.55 -25.58 -6.68
N HIS A 461 0.52 -25.36 -7.50
CA HIS A 461 -0.23 -26.47 -8.12
C HIS A 461 0.62 -27.28 -9.10
N THR A 462 1.52 -26.65 -9.84
CA THR A 462 2.39 -27.32 -10.83
C THR A 462 3.53 -28.11 -10.19
N LEU A 463 3.97 -27.75 -8.98
CA LEU A 463 5.09 -28.42 -8.28
C LEU A 463 4.66 -29.43 -7.21
N LEU A 464 3.40 -29.39 -6.77
CA LEU A 464 2.82 -30.37 -5.84
C LEU A 464 2.09 -31.53 -6.54
N LEU A 465 2.05 -31.50 -7.87
CA LEU A 465 1.64 -32.62 -8.75
C LEU A 465 2.89 -33.19 -9.42
#